data_AF-A0A1I8GVF5-F1
#
_entry.id   AF-A0A1I8GVF5-F1
#
_cell.length_a   1.000
_cell.length_b   1.000
_cell.length_c   1.000
_cell.angle_alpha   90.00
_cell.angle_beta   90.00
_cell.angle_gamma   90.00
#
_symmetry.space_group_name_H-M   'P 1'
#
loop_
_entity.id
_entity.type
_entity.pdbx_description
1 polymer ?
#
loop_
_entity_poly.entity_id
_entity_poly.type
_entity_poly.pdbx_seq_one_letter_code
_entity_poly.pdbx_strand_id
1 'polypeptide(L)'
;FRSVTNGREFELLNSRSIVIDDSVSSNLLNETSFFRSDVECLSWCNLKLCVAVVVNDTSKVCQMAVINDESTGQPGPNGSHVTRQLGSPNDLAVRVWKAEDFEAQLKSKAPISDVVFKNSSTGRSGLVQNYTINSTGCYRIQAYGAAGGSTTVVNAGVRPGYGAYAAVNYNLTAGAVLKIVVGQAGENVVSFPVGAGGGGGSFVYIEGDTYPILVAGGGGAMSGFTPGKNFITQSIDQEI
;
A
#
# COMPACT_ATOMS: atom_id res chain seq x y z
N PHE A 1 -33.37 3.85 1.77
CA PHE A 1 -34.19 3.29 0.66
C PHE A 1 -33.26 2.50 -0.25
N ARG A 2 -33.71 1.40 -0.84
CA ARG A 2 -32.89 0.54 -1.70
C ARG A 2 -33.55 0.39 -3.06
N SER A 3 -32.74 0.34 -4.11
CA SER A 3 -33.19 0.15 -5.50
C SER A 3 -32.34 -0.93 -6.14
N VAL A 4 -32.98 -1.90 -6.79
CA VAL A 4 -32.28 -2.97 -7.52
C VAL A 4 -32.39 -2.68 -9.00
N THR A 5 -31.27 -2.62 -9.69
CA THR A 5 -31.23 -2.33 -11.12
C THR A 5 -30.27 -3.29 -11.83
N ASN A 6 -30.77 -4.06 -12.79
CA ASN A 6 -30.00 -5.10 -13.50
C ASN A 6 -29.24 -6.03 -12.54
N GLY A 7 -29.90 -6.47 -11.46
CA GLY A 7 -29.36 -7.41 -10.48
C GLY A 7 -28.35 -6.85 -9.48
N ARG A 8 -28.04 -5.54 -9.53
CA ARG A 8 -27.16 -4.87 -8.57
C ARG A 8 -27.97 -3.93 -7.67
N GLU A 9 -27.73 -4.00 -6.37
CA GLU A 9 -28.43 -3.17 -5.39
C GLU A 9 -27.71 -1.82 -5.16
N PHE A 10 -28.51 -0.77 -5.05
CA PHE A 10 -28.08 0.57 -4.71
C PHE A 10 -28.83 1.08 -3.48
N GLU A 11 -28.09 1.63 -2.54
CA GLU A 11 -28.60 2.23 -1.31
C GLU A 11 -28.60 3.77 -1.44
N LEU A 12 -29.76 4.39 -1.17
CA LEU A 12 -29.87 5.83 -1.06
C LEU A 12 -29.27 6.30 0.27
N LEU A 13 -28.30 7.21 0.21
CA LEU A 13 -27.60 7.73 1.38
C LEU A 13 -28.34 8.91 2.01
N ASN A 14 -28.65 8.79 3.30
CA ASN A 14 -29.26 9.88 4.08
C ASN A 14 -28.33 11.08 4.26
N SER A 15 -27.00 10.87 4.22
CA SER A 15 -25.99 11.94 4.27
C SER A 15 -26.01 12.83 3.02
N ARG A 16 -26.57 12.35 1.90
CA ARG A 16 -26.52 12.98 0.57
C ARG A 16 -25.11 13.35 0.10
N SER A 17 -24.12 12.69 0.68
CA SER A 17 -22.73 12.81 0.27
C SER A 17 -21.98 11.51 0.51
N ILE A 18 -20.96 11.31 -0.31
CA ILE A 18 -19.98 10.24 -0.16
C ILE A 18 -18.62 10.75 -0.62
N VAL A 19 -17.56 10.26 0.01
CA VAL A 19 -16.19 10.62 -0.35
C VAL A 19 -15.50 9.39 -0.92
N ILE A 20 -14.83 9.57 -2.05
CA ILE A 20 -13.87 8.62 -2.60
C ILE A 20 -12.50 9.23 -2.38
N ASP A 21 -11.66 8.54 -1.62
CA ASP A 21 -10.33 9.02 -1.23
C ASP A 21 -9.30 8.89 -2.38
N ASP A 22 -8.19 9.62 -2.31
CA ASP A 22 -7.13 9.60 -3.32
C ASP A 22 -6.31 8.30 -3.32
N SER A 23 -6.48 7.48 -2.29
CA SER A 23 -6.00 6.09 -2.26
C SER A 23 -6.47 5.27 -3.46
N VAL A 24 -7.60 5.58 -4.10
CA VAL A 24 -8.06 4.89 -5.32
C VAL A 24 -8.09 5.80 -6.53
N SER A 25 -7.81 5.21 -7.69
CA SER A 25 -7.93 5.86 -8.99
C SER A 25 -9.39 5.97 -9.40
N SER A 26 -9.94 7.18 -9.48
CA SER A 26 -11.36 7.40 -9.77
C SER A 26 -11.61 8.44 -10.85
N ASN A 27 -12.72 8.27 -11.57
CA ASN A 27 -13.18 9.17 -12.63
C ASN A 27 -14.68 9.46 -12.50
N LEU A 28 -15.10 10.65 -12.95
CA LEU A 28 -16.50 11.05 -12.97
C LEU A 28 -17.02 11.07 -14.41
N LEU A 29 -18.16 10.42 -14.61
CA LEU A 29 -18.89 10.41 -15.87
C LEU A 29 -20.19 11.20 -15.67
N ASN A 30 -20.37 12.26 -16.44
CA ASN A 30 -21.58 13.07 -16.38
C ASN A 30 -22.42 12.78 -17.61
N GLU A 31 -23.66 12.36 -17.40
CA GLU A 31 -24.66 12.24 -18.46
C GLU A 31 -25.77 13.26 -18.23
N THR A 32 -26.09 13.99 -19.31
CA THR A 32 -27.08 15.08 -19.32
C THR A 32 -28.33 14.71 -20.13
N SER A 33 -28.42 13.47 -20.63
CA SER A 33 -29.62 12.95 -21.27
C SER A 33 -30.83 13.02 -20.32
N PHE A 34 -32.04 13.16 -20.87
CA PHE A 34 -33.28 13.41 -20.13
C PHE A 34 -33.67 12.23 -19.22
N PHE A 35 -33.06 12.15 -18.03
CA PHE A 35 -33.40 11.16 -17.03
C PHE A 35 -34.69 11.55 -16.33
N ARG A 36 -35.72 10.72 -16.45
CA ARG A 36 -37.03 10.91 -15.83
C ARG A 36 -37.10 10.30 -14.43
N SER A 37 -36.15 9.44 -14.07
CA SER A 37 -36.11 8.79 -12.77
C SER A 37 -34.70 8.39 -12.32
N ASP A 38 -34.53 8.21 -11.01
CA ASP A 38 -33.31 7.68 -10.40
C ASP A 38 -32.95 6.31 -11.01
N VAL A 39 -33.92 5.46 -11.29
CA VAL A 39 -33.73 4.09 -11.82
C VAL A 39 -33.04 4.09 -13.17
N GLU A 40 -33.33 5.06 -14.03
CA GLU A 40 -32.64 5.19 -15.32
C GLU A 40 -31.16 5.53 -15.12
N CYS A 41 -30.85 6.48 -14.23
CA CYS A 41 -29.47 6.84 -13.90
C CYS A 41 -28.71 5.67 -13.24
N LEU A 42 -29.36 4.92 -12.34
CA LEU A 42 -28.80 3.69 -11.77
C LEU A 42 -28.54 2.61 -12.83
N SER A 43 -29.39 2.51 -13.87
CA SER A 43 -29.21 1.56 -14.97
C SER A 43 -27.96 1.86 -15.78
N TRP A 44 -27.74 3.14 -16.09
CA TRP A 44 -26.52 3.61 -16.75
C TRP A 44 -25.27 3.41 -15.91
N CYS A 45 -25.37 3.68 -14.61
CA CYS A 45 -24.28 3.37 -13.68
C CYS A 45 -23.91 1.88 -13.74
N ASN A 46 -24.89 0.98 -13.78
CA ASN A 46 -24.60 -0.44 -13.86
C ASN A 46 -23.92 -0.81 -15.20
N LEU A 47 -24.36 -0.24 -16.32
CA LEU A 47 -23.70 -0.42 -17.62
C LEU A 47 -22.25 0.11 -17.65
N LYS A 48 -21.98 1.19 -16.91
CA LYS A 48 -20.64 1.80 -16.80
C LYS A 48 -19.80 1.25 -15.65
N LEU A 49 -20.29 0.23 -14.93
CA LEU A 49 -19.64 -0.34 -13.74
C LEU A 49 -19.29 0.72 -12.69
N CYS A 50 -20.15 1.71 -12.52
CA CYS A 50 -19.97 2.77 -11.55
C CYS A 50 -20.24 2.28 -10.12
N VAL A 51 -19.69 2.94 -9.11
CA VAL A 51 -19.81 2.53 -7.69
C VAL A 51 -20.67 3.49 -6.86
N ALA A 52 -20.84 4.72 -7.34
CA ALA A 52 -21.71 5.71 -6.72
C ALA A 52 -22.33 6.63 -7.78
N VAL A 53 -23.52 7.13 -7.50
CA VAL A 53 -24.31 7.96 -8.40
C VAL A 53 -24.82 9.18 -7.65
N VAL A 54 -24.73 10.34 -8.28
CA VAL A 54 -25.35 11.59 -7.84
C VAL A 54 -26.41 11.98 -8.86
N VAL A 55 -27.65 12.04 -8.41
CA VAL A 55 -28.79 12.54 -9.19
C VAL A 55 -29.11 13.95 -8.69
N ASN A 56 -29.10 14.93 -9.60
CA ASN A 56 -29.50 16.29 -9.29
C ASN A 56 -30.80 16.64 -10.03
N ASP A 57 -31.87 16.91 -9.28
CA ASP A 57 -33.18 17.20 -9.85
C ASP A 57 -33.26 18.56 -10.54
N THR A 58 -32.43 19.51 -10.14
CA THR A 58 -32.42 20.88 -10.68
C THR A 58 -31.67 20.92 -12.01
N SER A 59 -30.47 20.35 -12.04
CA SER A 59 -29.63 20.36 -13.25
C SER A 59 -29.92 19.21 -14.22
N LYS A 60 -30.72 18.21 -13.79
CA LYS A 60 -31.01 16.98 -14.55
C LYS A 60 -29.75 16.22 -14.97
N VAL A 61 -28.70 16.31 -14.16
CA VAL A 61 -27.43 15.61 -14.38
C VAL A 61 -27.42 14.30 -13.60
N CYS A 62 -27.06 13.22 -14.31
CA CYS A 62 -26.66 11.95 -13.73
C CYS A 62 -25.13 11.90 -13.69
N GLN A 63 -24.55 12.12 -12.52
CA GLN A 63 -23.11 12.02 -12.32
C GLN A 63 -22.78 10.66 -11.70
N MET A 64 -21.92 9.90 -12.37
CA MET A 64 -21.51 8.56 -11.97
C MET A 64 -20.03 8.58 -11.59
N ALA A 65 -19.68 7.89 -10.51
CA ALA A 65 -18.30 7.69 -10.11
C ALA A 65 -17.86 6.27 -10.44
N VAL A 66 -16.73 6.15 -11.14
CA VAL A 66 -16.11 4.89 -11.51
C VAL A 66 -14.75 4.81 -10.85
N ILE A 67 -14.42 3.64 -10.29
CA ILE A 67 -13.07 3.33 -9.82
C ILE A 67 -12.38 2.55 -10.94
N ASN A 68 -11.25 3.07 -11.40
CA ASN A 68 -10.41 2.41 -12.40
C ASN A 68 -9.76 1.18 -11.78
N ASP A 69 -9.61 0.14 -12.57
CA ASP A 69 -8.95 -1.09 -12.11
C ASP A 69 -7.43 -0.98 -12.29
N GLU A 70 -6.74 -0.65 -11.20
CA GLU A 70 -5.28 -0.63 -11.14
C GLU A 70 -4.69 -1.93 -10.59
N SER A 71 -5.52 -2.94 -10.31
CA SER A 71 -5.05 -4.25 -9.83
C SER A 71 -4.17 -4.97 -10.87
N THR A 72 -4.28 -4.59 -12.14
CA THR A 72 -3.44 -5.13 -13.22
C THR A 72 -2.11 -4.39 -13.37
N GLY A 73 -1.91 -3.32 -12.60
CA GLY A 73 -0.64 -2.60 -12.56
C GLY A 73 -0.51 -1.50 -13.59
N GLN A 74 -1.56 -1.30 -14.38
CA GLN A 74 -1.68 -0.14 -15.25
C GLN A 74 -2.07 1.07 -14.39
N PRO A 75 -1.26 2.13 -14.38
CA PRO A 75 -1.64 3.35 -13.69
C PRO A 75 -2.88 3.94 -14.37
N GLY A 76 -3.79 4.47 -13.57
CA GLY A 76 -4.97 5.14 -14.06
C GLY A 76 -4.63 6.47 -14.76
N PRO A 77 -5.64 7.11 -15.35
CA PRO A 77 -5.46 8.36 -16.07
C PRO A 77 -4.85 9.46 -15.18
N ASN A 78 -4.04 10.35 -15.76
CA ASN A 78 -3.48 11.48 -15.01
C ASN A 78 -4.58 12.27 -14.26
N GLY A 79 -4.39 12.47 -12.95
CA GLY A 79 -5.37 13.14 -12.10
C GLY A 79 -6.51 12.24 -11.59
N SER A 80 -6.44 10.92 -11.78
CA SER A 80 -7.43 9.98 -11.24
C SER A 80 -7.30 9.80 -9.72
N HIS A 81 -6.11 9.95 -9.13
CA HIS A 81 -5.87 9.90 -7.68
C HIS A 81 -6.10 11.26 -7.03
N VAL A 82 -7.37 11.59 -6.78
CA VAL A 82 -7.77 12.82 -6.10
C VAL A 82 -8.97 12.51 -5.23
N THR A 83 -9.00 13.03 -4.00
CA THR A 83 -10.16 12.92 -3.13
C THR A 83 -11.36 13.61 -3.78
N ARG A 84 -12.41 12.84 -4.03
CA ARG A 84 -13.65 13.31 -4.66
C ARG A 84 -14.79 13.26 -3.66
N GLN A 85 -15.32 14.43 -3.32
CA GLN A 85 -16.58 14.53 -2.59
C GLN A 85 -17.73 14.59 -3.59
N LEU A 86 -18.64 13.64 -3.49
CA LEU A 86 -19.83 13.53 -4.33
C LEU A 86 -21.06 13.95 -3.55
N GLY A 87 -21.94 14.66 -4.23
CA GLY A 87 -23.17 15.21 -3.66
C GLY A 87 -22.92 16.39 -2.71
N SER A 88 -24.00 16.84 -2.07
CA SER A 88 -23.98 17.96 -1.13
C SER A 88 -24.95 17.66 0.01
N PRO A 89 -24.49 17.62 1.27
CA PRO A 89 -25.36 17.37 2.42
C PRO A 89 -26.51 18.38 2.56
N ASN A 90 -26.27 19.62 2.11
CA ASN A 90 -27.18 20.74 2.30
C ASN A 90 -28.14 20.95 1.11
N ASP A 91 -27.91 20.28 -0.02
CA ASP A 91 -28.76 20.42 -1.19
C ASP A 91 -29.88 19.36 -1.17
N LEU A 92 -31.12 19.83 -1.11
CA LEU A 92 -32.32 18.98 -1.12
C LEU A 92 -32.61 18.39 -2.50
N ALA A 93 -32.10 19.00 -3.57
CA ALA A 93 -32.27 18.54 -4.95
C ALA A 93 -31.30 17.42 -5.32
N VAL A 94 -30.36 17.07 -4.43
CA VAL A 94 -29.31 16.08 -4.68
C VAL A 94 -29.61 14.79 -3.93
N ARG A 95 -29.62 13.68 -4.66
CA ARG A 95 -29.68 12.32 -4.12
C ARG A 95 -28.39 11.58 -4.46
N VAL A 96 -27.82 10.91 -3.47
CA VAL A 96 -26.61 10.09 -3.64
C VAL A 96 -26.96 8.63 -3.40
N TRP A 97 -26.64 7.80 -4.38
CA TRP A 97 -26.83 6.36 -4.34
C TRP A 97 -25.47 5.67 -4.31
N LYS A 98 -25.30 4.71 -3.42
CA LYS A 98 -24.09 3.90 -3.26
C LYS A 98 -24.38 2.47 -3.68
N ALA A 99 -23.54 1.87 -4.52
CA ALA A 99 -23.65 0.45 -4.83
C ALA A 99 -23.35 -0.41 -3.59
N GLU A 100 -24.01 -1.55 -3.44
CA GLU A 100 -23.78 -2.45 -2.29
C GLU A 100 -22.33 -2.96 -2.20
N ASP A 101 -21.67 -3.15 -3.35
CA ASP A 101 -20.29 -3.62 -3.48
C ASP A 101 -19.28 -2.48 -3.44
N PHE A 102 -19.68 -1.24 -3.11
CA PHE A 102 -18.81 -0.07 -3.09
C PHE A 102 -17.50 -0.29 -2.29
N GLU A 103 -17.61 -0.80 -1.06
CA GLU A 103 -16.43 -1.07 -0.21
C GLU A 103 -15.55 -2.19 -0.77
N ALA A 104 -16.16 -3.21 -1.37
CA ALA A 104 -15.44 -4.31 -2.00
C ALA A 104 -14.70 -3.83 -3.26
N GLN A 105 -15.30 -2.92 -4.03
CA GLN A 105 -14.69 -2.27 -5.19
C GLN A 105 -13.52 -1.37 -4.77
N LEU A 106 -13.66 -0.57 -3.71
CA LEU A 106 -12.56 0.21 -3.16
C LEU A 106 -11.39 -0.70 -2.77
N LYS A 107 -11.65 -1.78 -2.02
CA LYS A 107 -10.60 -2.68 -1.55
C LYS A 107 -9.92 -3.48 -2.66
N SER A 108 -10.67 -3.89 -3.68
CA SER A 108 -10.15 -4.71 -4.78
C SER A 108 -9.39 -3.91 -5.83
N LYS A 109 -9.76 -2.64 -6.02
CA LYS A 109 -9.15 -1.75 -7.02
C LYS A 109 -8.21 -0.72 -6.43
N ALA A 110 -8.07 -0.68 -5.11
CA ALA A 110 -7.03 0.10 -4.47
C ALA A 110 -5.64 -0.42 -4.84
N PRO A 111 -4.65 0.47 -4.98
CA PRO A 111 -3.26 0.09 -4.94
C PRO A 111 -3.01 -0.66 -3.64
N ILE A 112 -2.12 -1.63 -3.71
CA ILE A 112 -1.86 -2.53 -2.59
C ILE A 112 -1.37 -1.72 -1.39
N SER A 113 -2.15 -1.81 -0.30
CA SER A 113 -1.84 -1.18 0.98
C SER A 113 -0.44 -1.60 1.45
N ASP A 114 0.32 -0.67 2.04
CA ASP A 114 1.65 -0.93 2.61
C ASP A 114 1.67 -2.22 3.45
N VAL A 115 2.31 -3.27 2.95
CA VAL A 115 2.50 -4.52 3.69
C VAL A 115 3.82 -4.44 4.44
N VAL A 116 3.75 -4.40 5.77
CA VAL A 116 4.94 -4.31 6.63
C VAL A 116 5.31 -5.67 7.21
N PHE A 117 6.52 -6.13 6.89
CA PHE A 117 7.11 -7.34 7.45
C PHE A 117 8.05 -6.99 8.61
N LYS A 118 7.96 -7.75 9.70
CA LYS A 118 8.82 -7.60 10.88
C LYS A 118 9.69 -8.83 11.08
N ASN A 119 10.79 -8.68 11.80
CA ASN A 119 11.66 -9.79 12.19
C ASN A 119 10.88 -10.85 12.98
N SER A 120 11.15 -12.12 12.69
CA SER A 120 10.51 -13.26 13.37
C SER A 120 11.09 -13.55 14.76
N SER A 121 12.29 -13.03 15.07
CA SER A 121 13.00 -13.23 16.34
C SER A 121 14.13 -12.20 16.51
N THR A 122 14.98 -12.37 17.53
CA THR A 122 16.20 -11.60 17.79
C THR A 122 17.44 -12.52 17.75
N GLY A 123 18.63 -11.96 17.54
CA GLY A 123 19.87 -12.75 17.49
C GLY A 123 20.04 -13.55 16.19
N ARG A 124 20.51 -14.81 16.28
CA ARG A 124 20.95 -15.63 15.12
C ARG A 124 19.82 -16.35 14.36
N SER A 125 18.68 -16.63 15.00
CA SER A 125 17.62 -17.46 14.40
C SER A 125 16.51 -16.62 13.79
N GLY A 126 16.16 -16.83 12.52
CA GLY A 126 15.04 -16.14 11.87
C GLY A 126 14.35 -17.00 10.80
N LEU A 127 13.19 -16.56 10.33
CA LEU A 127 12.39 -17.22 9.31
C LEU A 127 12.27 -16.35 8.05
N VAL A 128 12.20 -17.02 6.90
CA VAL A 128 11.84 -16.39 5.64
C VAL A 128 10.32 -16.26 5.59
N GLN A 129 9.84 -15.05 5.34
CA GLN A 129 8.42 -14.76 5.17
C GLN A 129 8.06 -14.80 3.68
N ASN A 130 6.90 -15.36 3.35
CA ASN A 130 6.42 -15.45 1.97
C ASN A 130 5.27 -14.45 1.77
N TYR A 131 5.26 -13.78 0.62
CA TYR A 131 4.16 -12.92 0.21
C TYR A 131 3.82 -13.14 -1.25
N THR A 132 2.59 -13.57 -1.52
CA THR A 132 2.10 -13.76 -2.89
C THR A 132 1.56 -12.44 -3.42
N ILE A 133 2.04 -12.05 -4.59
CA ILE A 133 1.58 -10.88 -5.30
C ILE A 133 0.20 -11.16 -5.88
N ASN A 134 -0.81 -10.42 -5.45
CA ASN A 134 -2.19 -10.64 -5.89
C ASN A 134 -2.49 -9.96 -7.22
N SER A 135 -1.69 -8.98 -7.61
CA SER A 135 -1.99 -8.03 -8.67
C SER A 135 -0.69 -7.67 -9.40
N THR A 136 -0.68 -7.65 -10.73
CA THR A 136 0.52 -7.20 -11.47
C THR A 136 0.69 -5.70 -11.24
N GLY A 137 1.91 -5.16 -11.23
CA GLY A 137 2.13 -3.71 -11.12
C GLY A 137 3.51 -3.28 -10.66
N CYS A 138 3.71 -1.96 -10.55
CA CYS A 138 4.94 -1.36 -10.06
C CYS A 138 4.85 -1.13 -8.56
N TYR A 139 5.70 -1.82 -7.79
CA TYR A 139 5.70 -1.79 -6.33
C TYR A 139 6.86 -0.98 -5.80
N ARG A 140 6.59 -0.11 -4.83
CA ARG A 140 7.65 0.49 -4.00
C ARG A 140 8.05 -0.50 -2.92
N ILE A 141 9.23 -1.09 -3.04
CA ILE A 141 9.78 -2.01 -2.03
C ILE A 141 10.78 -1.24 -1.19
N GLN A 142 10.64 -1.33 0.12
CA GLN A 142 11.51 -0.66 1.09
C GLN A 142 12.02 -1.67 2.11
N ALA A 143 13.32 -1.61 2.42
CA ALA A 143 13.94 -2.48 3.39
C ALA A 143 14.86 -1.69 4.32
N TYR A 144 14.82 -2.04 5.61
CA TYR A 144 15.75 -1.57 6.62
C TYR A 144 16.54 -2.77 7.14
N GLY A 145 17.86 -2.68 7.12
CA GLY A 145 18.71 -3.61 7.85
C GLY A 145 18.58 -3.36 9.36
N ALA A 146 18.84 -4.38 10.15
CA ALA A 146 18.76 -4.25 11.60
C ALA A 146 20.01 -3.59 12.19
N ALA A 147 19.85 -2.94 13.34
CA ALA A 147 20.95 -2.37 14.09
C ALA A 147 21.82 -3.47 14.75
N GLY A 148 23.09 -3.16 14.98
CA GLY A 148 23.96 -3.97 15.81
C GLY A 148 23.53 -4.00 17.27
N GLY A 149 24.07 -4.95 18.02
CA GLY A 149 23.93 -5.04 19.46
C GLY A 149 24.80 -4.01 20.19
N SER A 150 24.36 -3.64 21.38
CA SER A 150 25.01 -2.70 22.28
C SER A 150 25.61 -3.40 23.49
N THR A 151 26.40 -2.67 24.28
CA THR A 151 26.86 -3.13 25.59
C THR A 151 26.52 -2.12 26.68
N THR A 152 26.06 -2.64 27.83
CA THR A 152 25.76 -1.82 29.02
C THR A 152 26.95 -1.68 29.97
N VAL A 153 28.05 -2.39 29.70
CA VAL A 153 29.25 -2.43 30.55
C VAL A 153 30.03 -1.12 30.47
N VAL A 154 29.87 -0.35 29.39
CA VAL A 154 30.55 0.92 29.16
C VAL A 154 29.54 2.02 28.80
N ASN A 155 29.23 2.89 29.77
CA ASN A 155 28.40 4.07 29.55
C ASN A 155 29.23 5.19 28.88
N ALA A 156 29.45 5.08 27.58
CA ALA A 156 30.24 6.05 26.80
C ALA A 156 29.41 6.96 25.90
N GLY A 157 28.06 6.91 25.95
CA GLY A 157 27.21 7.63 24.99
C GLY A 157 27.31 7.11 23.55
N VAL A 158 27.91 5.94 23.38
CA VAL A 158 28.15 5.28 22.10
C VAL A 158 26.94 4.41 21.72
N ARG A 159 26.58 4.41 20.43
CA ARG A 159 25.46 3.65 19.88
C ARG A 159 25.96 2.52 18.97
N PRO A 160 25.20 1.42 18.83
CA PRO A 160 25.48 0.44 17.79
C PRO A 160 25.25 1.04 16.40
N GLY A 161 25.84 0.41 15.39
CA GLY A 161 25.64 0.81 14.01
C GLY A 161 24.18 0.58 13.62
N TYR A 162 23.58 1.55 12.96
CA TYR A 162 22.28 1.37 12.34
C TYR A 162 22.42 0.53 11.07
N GLY A 163 21.39 -0.25 10.75
CA GLY A 163 21.32 -0.91 9.45
C GLY A 163 21.04 0.09 8.33
N ALA A 164 21.39 -0.30 7.11
CA ALA A 164 21.14 0.48 5.91
C ALA A 164 19.65 0.56 5.61
N TYR A 165 19.25 1.61 4.90
CA TYR A 165 17.95 1.69 4.25
C TYR A 165 18.15 1.59 2.74
N ALA A 166 17.31 0.78 2.09
CA ALA A 166 17.28 0.66 0.64
C ALA A 166 15.83 0.69 0.16
N ALA A 167 15.60 1.25 -1.02
CA ALA A 167 14.27 1.27 -1.62
C ALA A 167 14.33 1.31 -3.15
N VAL A 168 13.42 0.61 -3.80
CA VAL A 168 13.36 0.47 -5.26
C VAL A 168 11.92 0.41 -5.75
N ASN A 169 11.68 0.84 -6.99
CA ASN A 169 10.44 0.58 -7.70
C ASN A 169 10.65 -0.66 -8.57
N TYR A 170 9.84 -1.70 -8.39
CA TYR A 170 10.02 -2.97 -9.10
C TYR A 170 8.68 -3.47 -9.64
N ASN A 171 8.68 -3.91 -10.90
CA ASN A 171 7.49 -4.47 -11.54
C ASN A 171 7.33 -5.93 -11.14
N LEU A 172 6.24 -6.25 -10.45
CA LEU A 172 5.88 -7.61 -10.03
C LEU A 172 4.65 -8.08 -10.77
N THR A 173 4.59 -9.38 -11.04
CA THR A 173 3.45 -10.03 -11.70
C THR A 173 2.56 -10.73 -10.68
N ALA A 174 1.25 -10.68 -10.88
CA ALA A 174 0.30 -11.47 -10.11
C ALA A 174 0.72 -12.96 -10.09
N GLY A 175 0.63 -13.59 -8.92
CA GLY A 175 1.06 -14.96 -8.66
C GLY A 175 2.53 -15.11 -8.30
N ALA A 176 3.39 -14.10 -8.49
CA ALA A 176 4.77 -14.15 -8.03
C ALA A 176 4.83 -14.28 -6.50
N VAL A 177 5.73 -15.11 -5.98
CA VAL A 177 5.94 -15.29 -4.54
C VAL A 177 7.22 -14.58 -4.15
N LEU A 178 7.09 -13.51 -3.36
CA LEU A 178 8.23 -12.85 -2.72
C LEU A 178 8.68 -13.66 -1.51
N LYS A 179 9.99 -13.82 -1.39
CA LYS A 179 10.69 -14.26 -0.19
C LYS A 179 11.31 -13.05 0.49
N ILE A 180 10.94 -12.85 1.74
CA ILE A 180 11.29 -11.66 2.52
C ILE A 180 12.05 -12.12 3.76
N VAL A 181 13.28 -11.65 3.88
CA VAL A 181 14.13 -11.84 5.06
C VAL A 181 14.24 -10.48 5.74
N VAL A 182 13.78 -10.39 6.98
CA VAL A 182 13.91 -9.18 7.79
C VAL A 182 15.07 -9.36 8.75
N GLY A 183 16.07 -8.47 8.65
CA GLY A 183 17.23 -8.45 9.51
C GLY A 183 16.86 -8.38 10.98
N GLN A 184 17.65 -9.04 11.83
CA GLN A 184 17.42 -9.07 13.27
C GLN A 184 18.44 -8.23 14.01
N ALA A 185 18.02 -7.57 15.08
CA ALA A 185 18.92 -6.81 15.92
C ALA A 185 20.01 -7.71 16.50
N GLY A 186 21.24 -7.20 16.50
CA GLY A 186 22.37 -7.88 17.10
C GLY A 186 22.18 -8.05 18.62
N GLU A 187 22.78 -9.10 19.16
CA GLU A 187 22.65 -9.42 20.58
C GLU A 187 23.40 -8.41 21.46
N ASN A 188 22.72 -7.94 22.52
CA ASN A 188 23.32 -7.05 23.50
C ASN A 188 24.17 -7.84 24.49
N VAL A 189 25.26 -7.24 24.96
CA VAL A 189 26.15 -7.86 25.95
C VAL A 189 26.21 -7.04 27.23
N VAL A 190 25.94 -7.71 28.35
CA VAL A 190 25.83 -7.10 29.69
C VAL A 190 27.01 -7.45 30.62
N SER A 191 27.99 -8.24 30.15
CA SER A 191 29.15 -8.68 30.93
C SER A 191 30.42 -8.81 30.07
N PHE A 192 31.58 -9.02 30.70
CA PHE A 192 32.84 -9.24 29.97
C PHE A 192 32.91 -10.65 29.37
N PRO A 193 33.49 -10.82 28.16
CA PRO A 193 34.08 -9.79 27.29
C PRO A 193 33.04 -8.99 26.46
N VAL A 194 33.33 -7.71 26.20
CA VAL A 194 32.40 -6.68 25.68
C VAL A 194 32.14 -6.69 24.17
N GLY A 195 31.98 -7.87 23.54
CA GLY A 195 31.71 -7.99 22.11
C GLY A 195 30.24 -8.24 21.81
N ALA A 196 29.49 -7.22 21.38
CA ALA A 196 28.09 -7.39 21.00
C ALA A 196 27.93 -8.05 19.60
N GLY A 197 26.73 -8.53 19.30
CA GLY A 197 26.41 -9.14 17.99
C GLY A 197 26.18 -8.10 16.90
N GLY A 198 26.53 -8.41 15.64
CA GLY A 198 26.18 -7.57 14.50
C GLY A 198 24.69 -7.65 14.15
N GLY A 199 24.16 -6.61 13.50
CA GLY A 199 22.79 -6.60 13.00
C GLY A 199 22.68 -7.39 11.69
N GLY A 200 21.56 -8.08 11.49
CA GLY A 200 21.27 -8.81 10.25
C GLY A 200 20.83 -7.88 9.11
N GLY A 201 21.15 -8.26 7.87
CA GLY A 201 20.62 -7.60 6.67
C GLY A 201 19.20 -8.04 6.34
N SER A 202 18.48 -7.19 5.61
CA SER A 202 17.15 -7.48 5.06
C SER A 202 17.24 -7.71 3.55
N PHE A 203 16.51 -8.70 3.04
CA PHE A 203 16.55 -9.13 1.65
C PHE A 203 15.14 -9.36 1.12
N VAL A 204 14.89 -8.94 -0.12
CA VAL A 204 13.66 -9.23 -0.85
C VAL A 204 14.04 -9.83 -2.19
N TYR A 205 13.49 -11.00 -2.51
CA TYR A 205 13.74 -11.72 -3.76
C TYR A 205 12.50 -12.51 -4.20
N ILE A 206 12.42 -12.85 -5.47
CA ILE A 206 11.34 -13.70 -6.00
C ILE A 206 11.76 -15.16 -5.83
N GLU A 207 10.82 -16.02 -5.44
CA GLU A 207 11.06 -17.46 -5.37
C GLU A 207 11.52 -18.02 -6.72
N GLY A 208 12.72 -18.60 -6.76
CA GLY A 208 13.32 -19.16 -7.97
C GLY A 208 14.31 -18.23 -8.69
N ASP A 209 14.37 -16.95 -8.31
CA ASP A 209 15.32 -16.00 -8.91
C ASP A 209 16.74 -16.17 -8.33
N THR A 210 17.74 -15.84 -9.15
CA THR A 210 19.17 -15.93 -8.78
C THR A 210 19.64 -14.70 -7.99
N TYR A 211 19.02 -13.53 -8.22
CA TYR A 211 19.45 -12.26 -7.63
C TYR A 211 18.34 -11.62 -6.79
N PRO A 212 18.68 -10.95 -5.68
CA PRO A 212 17.70 -10.22 -4.90
C PRO A 212 17.25 -8.95 -5.61
N ILE A 213 15.97 -8.59 -5.43
CA ILE A 213 15.42 -7.31 -5.87
C ILE A 213 16.00 -6.16 -5.04
N LEU A 214 16.12 -6.40 -3.72
CA LEU A 214 16.56 -5.37 -2.78
C LEU A 214 17.33 -6.00 -1.63
N VAL A 215 18.42 -5.35 -1.24
CA VAL A 215 19.23 -5.72 -0.07
C VAL A 215 19.51 -4.48 0.77
N ALA A 216 19.26 -4.57 2.06
CA ALA A 216 19.64 -3.56 3.05
C ALA A 216 20.60 -4.18 4.06
N GLY A 217 21.85 -3.72 4.07
CA GLY A 217 22.90 -4.24 4.96
C GLY A 217 22.61 -4.00 6.44
N GLY A 218 23.05 -4.93 7.30
CA GLY A 218 22.94 -4.80 8.76
C GLY A 218 23.99 -3.87 9.37
N GLY A 219 23.71 -3.35 10.56
CA GLY A 219 24.58 -2.44 11.29
C GLY A 219 25.68 -3.15 12.08
N GLY A 220 26.85 -2.51 12.21
CA GLY A 220 27.96 -3.03 13.00
C GLY A 220 27.68 -3.06 14.51
N ALA A 221 28.24 -4.05 15.21
CA ALA A 221 28.15 -4.18 16.65
C ALA A 221 29.02 -3.19 17.42
N MET A 222 28.71 -2.96 18.70
CA MET A 222 29.63 -2.28 19.62
C MET A 222 30.68 -3.24 20.19
N SER A 223 31.91 -2.74 20.37
CA SER A 223 32.96 -3.42 21.14
C SER A 223 33.69 -2.46 22.06
N GLY A 224 33.52 -2.59 23.37
CA GLY A 224 34.14 -1.66 24.34
C GLY A 224 33.85 -0.19 24.01
N PHE A 225 34.89 0.62 23.80
CA PHE A 225 34.76 2.05 23.51
C PHE A 225 34.50 2.40 22.03
N THR A 226 34.48 1.43 21.12
CA THR A 226 34.32 1.73 19.69
C THR A 226 32.85 1.68 19.26
N PRO A 227 32.33 2.75 18.62
CA PRO A 227 31.00 2.73 18.02
C PRO A 227 30.83 1.65 16.96
N GLY A 228 29.61 1.13 16.84
CA GLY A 228 29.26 0.30 15.70
C GLY A 228 29.29 1.15 14.43
N LYS A 229 29.91 0.64 13.36
CA LYS A 229 29.95 1.33 12.08
C LYS A 229 28.63 1.16 11.35
N ASN A 230 28.08 2.26 10.85
CA ASN A 230 27.00 2.20 9.85
C ASN A 230 27.62 1.68 8.55
N PHE A 231 26.99 0.70 7.93
CA PHE A 231 27.33 0.31 6.56
C PHE A 231 26.33 1.00 5.63
N ILE A 232 26.81 1.94 4.81
CA ILE A 232 26.02 2.49 3.72
C ILE A 232 26.33 1.61 2.52
N THR A 233 25.37 0.82 2.06
CA THR A 233 25.47 0.19 0.74
C THR A 233 25.49 1.31 -0.30
N GLN A 234 26.64 1.53 -0.95
CA GLN A 234 26.66 2.16 -2.27
C GLN A 234 25.83 1.27 -3.18
N SER A 235 24.85 1.83 -3.88
CA SER A 235 24.12 1.12 -4.92
C SER A 235 25.12 0.48 -5.86
N ILE A 236 25.02 -0.84 -6.06
CA ILE A 236 25.64 -1.46 -7.21
C ILE A 236 24.71 -1.08 -8.36
N ASP A 237 25.03 0.01 -9.05
CA ASP A 237 24.52 0.24 -10.40
C ASP A 237 25.14 -0.86 -11.28
N GLN A 238 24.44 -1.99 -11.38
CA GLN A 238 24.72 -2.94 -12.45
C GLN A 238 23.98 -2.43 -13.68
N GLU A 239 24.66 -1.58 -14.46
CA GLU A 239 24.39 -1.49 -15.90
C GLU A 239 24.61 -2.89 -16.49
N ILE A 240 23.52 -3.50 -16.98
CA ILE A 240 23.53 -4.44 -18.09
C ILE A 240 22.47 -3.98 -19.07
#